data_AF-A0A3B1CCT2-F1
#
_entry.id   AF-A0A3B1CCT2-F1
#
_cell.length_a   1.000
_cell.length_b   1.000
_cell.length_c   1.000
_cell.angle_alpha   90.00
_cell.angle_beta   90.00
_cell.angle_gamma   90.00
#
_symmetry.space_group_name_H-M   'P 1'
#
loop_
_entity.id
_entity.type
_entity.pdbx_description
1 polymer ?
#
loop_
_entity_poly.entity_id
_entity_poly.type
_entity_poly.pdbx_seq_one_letter_code
_entity_poly.pdbx_strand_id
1 'polypeptide(L)'
;MMYNNSLELLLDRKVPICVVGLGYVGLPLAVALSNRFNVIGFDVNSTRVESLIGGVDITGEVESASLTSENLQFTSDPESLGDAKFII
;
A
#
# COMPACT_ATOMS: atom_id res chain seq x y z
N MET A 1 -7.83 -26.30 -17.49
CA MET A 1 -8.19 -25.79 -16.15
C MET A 1 -7.07 -24.85 -15.75
N MET A 2 -7.17 -23.55 -16.07
CA MET A 2 -6.12 -22.58 -15.71
C MET A 2 -6.23 -22.33 -14.22
N TYR A 3 -5.24 -22.77 -13.44
CA TYR A 3 -4.98 -22.14 -12.16
C TYR A 3 -4.55 -20.71 -12.48
N ASN A 4 -5.42 -19.72 -12.25
CA ASN A 4 -4.95 -18.35 -12.16
C ASN A 4 -4.00 -18.32 -10.96
N ASN A 5 -2.70 -18.29 -11.25
CA ASN A 5 -1.71 -18.20 -10.21
C ASN A 5 -1.86 -16.80 -9.58
N SER A 6 -2.18 -16.73 -8.29
CA SER A 6 -2.35 -15.46 -7.57
C SER A 6 -1.16 -14.51 -7.78
N LEU A 7 0.03 -15.07 -8.02
CA LEU A 7 1.22 -14.31 -8.36
C LEU A 7 1.13 -13.59 -9.72
N GLU A 8 0.56 -14.22 -10.75
CA GLU A 8 0.40 -13.59 -12.07
C GLU A 8 -0.54 -12.39 -12.01
N LEU A 9 -1.62 -12.47 -11.23
CA LEU A 9 -2.55 -11.35 -11.04
C LEU A 9 -1.85 -10.15 -10.36
N LEU A 10 -0.94 -10.41 -9.41
CA LEU A 10 -0.13 -9.39 -8.78
C LEU A 10 0.87 -8.77 -9.76
N LEU A 11 1.62 -9.61 -10.50
CA LEU A 11 2.62 -9.16 -11.47
C LEU A 11 2.00 -8.34 -12.61
N ASP A 12 0.79 -8.70 -13.04
CA ASP A 12 -0.02 -7.95 -14.01
C ASP A 12 -0.69 -6.70 -13.40
N ARG A 13 -0.50 -6.45 -12.09
CA ARG A 13 -1.14 -5.35 -11.33
C ARG A 13 -2.67 -5.35 -11.40
N LYS A 14 -3.30 -6.52 -11.58
CA LYS A 14 -4.77 -6.67 -11.64
C LYS A 14 -5.42 -6.67 -10.26
N VAL A 15 -4.65 -7.00 -9.24
CA VAL A 15 -5.10 -7.04 -7.84
C VAL A 15 -4.00 -6.45 -6.95
N PRO A 16 -4.34 -5.73 -5.87
CA PRO A 16 -3.36 -5.12 -5.00
C PRO A 16 -2.85 -6.06 -3.90
N ILE A 17 -1.69 -5.70 -3.34
CA ILE A 17 -1.21 -6.12 -2.02
C ILE A 17 -1.65 -5.07 -1.01
N CYS A 18 -2.14 -5.48 0.16
CA CYS A 18 -2.36 -4.56 1.27
C CYS A 18 -1.25 -4.68 2.31
N VAL A 19 -0.76 -3.54 2.80
CA VAL A 19 0.12 -3.45 3.98
C VAL A 19 -0.68 -2.79 5.09
N VAL A 20 -0.85 -3.48 6.22
CA VAL A 20 -1.62 -3.00 7.38
C VAL A 20 -0.67 -2.40 8.42
N GLY A 21 -0.92 -1.13 8.73
CA GLY A 21 -0.10 -0.30 9.60
C GLY A 21 0.99 0.44 8.81
N LEU A 22 0.94 1.77 8.83
CA LEU A 22 1.84 2.67 8.09
C LEU A 22 2.81 3.39 9.04
N GLY A 23 3.33 2.63 10.00
CA GLY A 23 4.41 3.06 10.88
C GLY A 23 5.79 2.81 10.26
N TYR A 24 6.80 2.74 11.13
CA TYR A 24 8.21 2.58 10.77
C TYR A 24 8.52 1.43 9.80
N VAL A 25 7.85 0.28 9.94
CA VAL A 25 8.09 -0.89 9.06
C VAL A 25 7.18 -0.89 7.84
N GLY A 26 5.88 -0.67 8.06
CA GLY A 26 4.90 -0.87 7.01
C GLY A 26 4.92 0.20 5.93
N LEU A 27 5.23 1.46 6.25
CA LEU A 27 5.32 2.51 5.24
C LEU A 27 6.48 2.27 4.24
N PRO A 28 7.74 2.04 4.68
CA PRO A 28 8.82 1.70 3.74
C PRO A 28 8.52 0.44 2.92
N LEU A 29 7.88 -0.56 3.52
CA LEU A 29 7.47 -1.77 2.81
C LEU A 29 6.44 -1.46 1.71
N ALA A 30 5.39 -0.69 2.02
CA ALA A 30 4.35 -0.32 1.06
C ALA A 30 4.95 0.44 -0.14
N VAL A 31 5.85 1.39 0.14
CA VAL A 31 6.59 2.16 -0.87
C VAL A 31 7.44 1.24 -1.74
N ALA A 32 8.24 0.36 -1.12
CA ALA A 32 9.10 -0.57 -1.84
C ALA A 32 8.31 -1.52 -2.75
N LEU A 33 7.17 -2.03 -2.28
CA LEU A 33 6.29 -2.91 -3.06
C LEU A 33 5.62 -2.16 -4.23
N SER A 34 5.30 -0.86 -4.07
CA SER A 34 4.64 -0.07 -5.11
C SER A 34 5.47 0.06 -6.40
N ASN A 35 6.79 -0.14 -6.31
CA ASN A 35 7.70 -0.18 -7.47
C ASN A 35 7.36 -1.32 -8.44
N ARG A 36 6.67 -2.37 -7.98
CA ARG A 36 6.32 -3.55 -8.79
C ARG A 36 4.86 -3.93 -8.77
N PHE A 37 4.12 -3.61 -7.72
CA PHE A 37 2.73 -4.02 -7.54
C PHE A 37 1.83 -2.80 -7.33
N ASN A 38 0.52 -2.98 -7.48
CA ASN A 38 -0.44 -2.06 -6.90
C ASN A 38 -0.53 -2.34 -5.40
N VAL A 39 -0.48 -1.29 -4.59
CA VAL A 39 -0.40 -1.40 -3.13
C VAL A 39 -1.46 -0.53 -2.48
N ILE A 40 -2.18 -1.12 -1.53
CA ILE A 40 -3.03 -0.43 -0.57
C ILE A 40 -2.27 -0.35 0.75
N GLY A 41 -1.83 0.85 1.13
CA GLY A 41 -1.39 1.14 2.48
C GLY A 41 -2.58 1.46 3.36
N PHE A 42 -2.88 0.58 4.34
CA PHE A 42 -3.96 0.80 5.29
C PHE A 42 -3.41 1.19 6.66
N ASP A 43 -3.98 2.22 7.29
CA ASP A 43 -3.75 2.49 8.71
C ASP A 43 -5.08 2.86 9.39
N VAL A 44 -5.28 2.36 10.62
CA VAL A 44 -6.46 2.68 11.44
C VAL A 44 -6.51 4.16 11.83
N ASN A 45 -5.35 4.85 11.86
CA ASN A 45 -5.26 6.26 12.16
C ASN A 45 -5.50 7.11 10.90
N SER A 46 -6.70 7.66 10.75
CA SER A 46 -7.05 8.52 9.60
C SER A 46 -6.17 9.76 9.49
N THR A 47 -5.77 10.37 10.61
CA THR A 47 -4.85 11.52 10.61
C THR A 47 -3.49 11.14 10.02
N ARG A 48 -3.01 9.92 10.29
CA ARG A 48 -1.77 9.39 9.71
C ARG A 48 -1.92 9.23 8.19
N VAL A 49 -3.04 8.67 7.74
CA VAL A 49 -3.35 8.51 6.32
C VAL A 49 -3.41 9.85 5.60
N GLU A 50 -4.11 10.84 6.16
CA GLU A 50 -4.20 12.19 5.61
C GLU A 50 -2.83 12.87 5.51
N SER A 51 -1.96 12.72 6.52
CA SER A 51 -0.58 13.21 6.47
C SER A 51 0.19 12.60 5.31
N LEU A 52 0.06 11.29 5.10
CA LEU A 52 0.75 10.57 4.02
C LEU A 52 0.22 10.97 2.63
N ILE A 53 -1.09 11.14 2.49
CA ILE A 53 -1.71 11.69 1.27
C ILE A 53 -1.20 13.11 1.00
N GLY A 54 -0.98 13.91 2.05
CA GLY A 54 -0.34 15.22 1.98
C GLY A 54 1.17 15.20 1.69
N GLY A 55 1.76 14.02 1.49
CA GLY A 55 3.19 13.87 1.20
C GLY A 55 4.10 14.03 2.43
N VAL A 56 3.55 13.87 3.64
CA VAL A 56 4.29 14.04 4.90
C VAL A 56 4.38 12.72 5.64
N ASP A 57 5.60 12.19 5.76
CA ASP A 57 5.92 11.09 6.66
C ASP A 57 6.49 11.60 7.99
N ILE A 58 5.73 11.43 9.08
CA ILE A 58 6.17 11.81 10.42
C ILE A 58 7.26 10.89 11.00
N THR A 59 7.47 9.70 10.42
CA THR A 59 8.52 8.79 10.89
C THR A 59 9.90 9.18 10.38
N GLY A 60 9.97 9.87 9.24
CA GLY A 60 11.22 10.27 8.59
C GLY A 60 11.89 9.14 7.80
N GLU A 61 11.22 7.99 7.63
CA GLU A 61 11.77 6.82 6.95
C GLU A 61 11.62 6.90 5.43
N VAL A 62 10.66 7.69 4.95
CA VAL A 62 10.35 7.82 3.53
C VAL A 62 10.34 9.29 3.10
N GLU A 63 11.03 9.59 2.00
CA GLU A 63 10.99 10.91 1.38
C GLU A 63 9.62 11.22 0.78
N SER A 64 9.17 12.47 0.88
CA SER A 64 7.88 12.93 0.34
C SER A 64 7.65 12.55 -1.13
N ALA A 65 8.69 12.54 -1.95
CA ALA A 65 8.61 12.17 -3.36
C ALA A 65 8.24 10.68 -3.58
N SER A 66 8.52 9.82 -2.59
CA SER A 66 8.17 8.39 -2.67
C SER A 66 6.71 8.11 -2.26
N LEU A 67 6.04 9.09 -1.64
CA LEU A 67 4.63 8.99 -1.23
C LEU A 67 3.65 9.26 -2.39
N THR A 68 4.13 9.78 -3.51
CA THR A 68 3.32 10.17 -4.67
C THR A 68 3.30 9.10 -5.78
N SER A 69 3.72 7.86 -5.48
CA SER A 69 3.67 6.74 -6.40
C SER A 69 2.23 6.50 -6.90
N GLU A 70 2.03 6.44 -8.21
CA GLU A 70 0.73 6.15 -8.83
C GLU A 70 0.18 4.75 -8.48
N ASN A 71 1.06 3.87 -7.97
CA ASN A 71 0.74 2.49 -7.62
C ASN A 71 0.58 2.29 -6.11
N LEU A 72 0.57 3.37 -5.33
CA LEU A 72 0.40 3.34 -3.88
C LEU A 72 -0.80 4.20 -3.49
N GLN A 73 -1.79 3.58 -2.87
CA GLN A 73 -2.94 4.27 -2.30
C GLN A 73 -2.90 4.15 -0.78
N PHE A 74 -3.12 5.26 -0.08
CA PHE A 74 -3.31 5.26 1.37
C PHE A 74 -4.79 5.34 1.72
N THR A 75 -5.23 4.57 2.71
CA THR A 75 -6.63 4.56 3.17
C THR A 75 -6.72 4.20 4.65
N SER A 76 -7.75 4.71 5.33
CA SER A 76 -8.17 4.24 6.66
C SER A 76 -9.51 3.51 6.61
N ASP A 77 -10.03 3.24 5.42
CA ASP A 77 -11.27 2.51 5.21
C ASP A 77 -11.00 0.99 5.23
N PRO A 78 -11.53 0.25 6.22
CA PRO A 78 -11.34 -1.20 6.30
C PRO A 78 -12.02 -1.96 5.16
N GLU A 79 -12.99 -1.39 4.44
CA GLU A 79 -13.60 -2.05 3.28
C GLU A 79 -12.57 -2.31 2.17
N SER A 80 -11.55 -1.45 2.05
CA SER A 80 -10.45 -1.59 1.08
C SER A 80 -9.62 -2.87 1.28
N LEU A 81 -9.65 -3.49 2.45
CA LEU A 81 -8.93 -4.75 2.72
C LEU A 81 -9.49 -5.91 1.87
N GLY A 82 -10.76 -5.84 1.47
CA GLY A 82 -11.42 -6.86 0.64
C GLY A 82 -10.91 -6.91 -0.80
N ASP A 83 -10.30 -5.82 -1.28
CA ASP A 83 -9.78 -5.73 -2.65
C ASP A 83 -8.43 -6.44 -2.80
N ALA A 84 -7.71 -6.65 -1.70
CA ALA A 84 -6.37 -7.21 -1.71
C ALA A 84 -6.36 -8.74 -1.78
N LYS A 85 -5.39 -9.30 -2.52
CA LYS A 85 -5.14 -10.75 -2.53
C LYS A 85 -4.22 -11.22 -1.41
N PHE A 86 -3.34 -10.36 -0.95
CA PHE A 86 -2.42 -10.62 0.15
C PHE A 86 -2.44 -9.42 1.08
N ILE A 87 -2.46 -9.71 2.38
CA ILE A 87 -2.40 -8.71 3.46
C ILE A 87 -1.15 -9.03 4.27
N ILE A 88 -0.30 -8.03 4.43
CA ILE A 88 0.93 -8.08 5.23
C ILE A 88 0.72 -7.28 6.51
#